data_AF-A0A519NC55-F1
#
_entry.id   AF-A0A519NC55-F1
#
_cell.length_a   1.000
_cell.length_b   1.000
_cell.length_c   1.000
_cell.angle_alpha   90.00
_cell.angle_beta   90.00
_cell.angle_gamma   90.00
#
_symmetry.space_group_name_H-M   'P 1'
#
loop_
_entity.id
_entity.type
_entity.pdbx_description
1 polymer ?
#
loop_
_entity_poly.entity_id
_entity_poly.type
_entity_poly.pdbx_seq_one_letter_code
_entity_poly.pdbx_strand_id
1 'polypeptide(L)'
;MKNFILFLLFISFSASAQVMHCGYDFTSYIVLDVHEQGKQQSIKNLKITVVDSVGRDIINISNVYSFKDVNRPLQFSSNYKIGDDNKKLADGATATKERWFFPFAKDTYLLSVSNTFPADRFMVKVEDIDGPDNGGKFKTVTIPLNSYNMYILCSNESDQAAAKFGRKMNRPIDVVLERE
;
A
#
# COMPACT_ATOMS: atom_id res chain seq x y z
N MET A 1 -47.00 -31.58 17.63
CA MET A 1 -46.56 -30.29 18.21
C MET A 1 -45.10 -30.30 18.66
N LYS A 2 -44.61 -31.32 19.39
CA LYS A 2 -43.21 -31.43 19.85
C LYS A 2 -42.17 -31.43 18.70
N ASN A 3 -42.50 -32.02 17.55
CA ASN A 3 -41.59 -32.07 16.38
C ASN A 3 -41.52 -30.76 15.59
N PHE A 4 -42.48 -29.85 15.77
CA PHE A 4 -42.51 -28.56 15.06
C PHE A 4 -41.61 -27.52 15.76
N ILE A 5 -41.50 -27.61 17.09
CA ILE A 5 -40.60 -26.78 17.91
C ILE A 5 -39.13 -27.09 17.59
N LEU A 6 -38.80 -28.36 17.31
CA LEU A 6 -37.44 -28.77 16.96
C LEU A 6 -37.00 -28.19 15.60
N PHE A 7 -37.93 -28.07 14.65
CA PHE A 7 -37.67 -27.50 13.33
C PHE A 7 -37.45 -25.98 13.38
N LEU A 8 -38.20 -25.28 14.24
CA LEU A 8 -38.02 -23.84 14.49
C LEU A 8 -36.67 -23.53 15.15
N LEU A 9 -36.19 -24.38 16.05
CA LEU A 9 -34.86 -24.23 16.67
C LEU A 9 -33.72 -24.33 15.64
N PHE A 10 -33.80 -25.23 14.65
CA PHE A 10 -32.76 -25.35 13.63
C PHE A 10 -32.68 -24.15 12.67
N ILE A 11 -33.80 -23.46 12.42
CA ILE A 11 -33.83 -22.28 11.53
C ILE A 11 -33.22 -21.05 12.23
N SER A 12 -33.35 -20.95 13.56
CA SER A 12 -32.76 -19.85 14.34
C SER A 12 -31.23 -19.91 14.46
N PHE A 13 -30.61 -21.09 14.28
CA PHE A 13 -29.14 -21.23 14.26
C PHE A 13 -28.51 -21.01 12.87
N SER A 14 -29.32 -20.85 11.83
CA SER A 14 -28.87 -20.54 10.47
C SER A 14 -28.66 -19.04 10.22
N ALA A 15 -28.81 -18.21 11.26
CA ALA A 15 -28.66 -16.76 11.19
C ALA A 15 -27.18 -16.36 11.02
N SER A 16 -26.76 -16.38 9.76
CA SER A 16 -25.70 -15.59 9.15
C SER A 16 -24.31 -15.69 9.80
N ALA A 17 -23.54 -16.70 9.38
CA ALA A 17 -22.10 -16.53 9.24
C ALA A 17 -21.83 -15.53 8.10
N GLN A 18 -22.05 -14.23 8.35
CA GLN A 18 -21.52 -13.20 7.45
C GLN A 18 -20.02 -13.19 7.68
N VAL A 19 -19.26 -13.78 6.77
CA VAL A 19 -17.82 -13.53 6.70
C VAL A 19 -17.67 -12.01 6.59
N MET A 20 -17.16 -11.38 7.64
CA MET A 20 -16.96 -9.93 7.67
C MET A 20 -15.79 -9.62 6.73
N HIS A 21 -16.13 -9.46 5.46
CA HIS A 21 -15.24 -9.04 4.40
C HIS A 21 -14.88 -7.58 4.61
N CYS A 22 -13.59 -7.30 4.65
CA CYS A 22 -13.07 -5.95 4.79
C CYS A 22 -12.92 -5.36 3.37
N GLY A 23 -13.10 -4.05 3.23
CA GLY A 23 -13.01 -3.38 1.92
C GLY A 23 -11.62 -3.44 1.25
N TYR A 24 -10.63 -4.00 1.96
CA TYR A 24 -9.27 -4.24 1.47
C TYR A 24 -8.95 -5.73 1.36
N ASP A 25 -9.95 -6.61 1.38
CA ASP A 25 -9.75 -8.04 1.21
C ASP A 25 -8.89 -8.32 -0.03
N PHE A 26 -7.99 -9.30 0.11
CA PHE A 26 -7.03 -9.70 -0.93
C PHE A 26 -6.03 -8.62 -1.37
N THR A 27 -6.02 -7.45 -0.72
CA THR A 27 -5.15 -6.33 -1.08
C THR A 27 -4.13 -6.08 0.03
N SER A 28 -2.90 -5.82 -0.37
CA SER A 28 -1.85 -5.33 0.51
C SER A 28 -1.26 -4.04 -0.05
N TYR A 29 -0.62 -3.26 0.81
CA TYR A 29 0.07 -2.05 0.42
C TYR A 29 1.57 -2.16 0.68
N ILE A 30 2.38 -1.71 -0.26
CA ILE A 30 3.80 -1.43 0.01
C ILE A 30 3.90 0.07 0.21
N VAL A 31 4.51 0.49 1.31
CA VAL A 31 4.62 1.90 1.71
C VAL A 31 6.09 2.28 1.79
N LEU A 32 6.47 3.39 1.15
CA LEU A 32 7.84 3.89 1.14
C LEU A 32 7.88 5.29 1.73
N ASP A 33 8.69 5.46 2.77
CA ASP A 33 9.06 6.78 3.28
C ASP A 33 10.37 7.19 2.61
N VAL A 34 10.29 8.06 1.61
CA VAL A 34 11.43 8.45 0.79
C VAL A 34 11.83 9.87 1.13
N HIS A 35 12.99 10.06 1.76
CA HIS A 35 13.42 11.35 2.26
C HIS A 35 14.93 11.56 2.11
N GLU A 36 15.38 12.81 2.26
CA GLU A 36 16.80 13.15 2.32
C GLU A 36 17.34 12.90 3.73
N GLN A 37 18.63 12.55 3.85
CA GLN A 37 19.28 12.36 5.15
C GLN A 37 19.06 13.58 6.08
N GLY A 38 18.55 13.31 7.28
CA GLY A 38 18.26 14.35 8.28
C GLY A 38 16.98 15.16 8.06
N LYS A 39 16.24 14.92 6.98
CA LYS A 39 14.90 15.48 6.76
C LYS A 39 13.83 14.44 7.07
N GLN A 40 12.70 14.89 7.61
CA GLN A 40 11.52 14.04 7.88
C GLN A 40 10.45 14.13 6.80
N GLN A 41 10.65 15.00 5.80
CA GLN A 41 9.67 15.26 4.76
C GLN A 41 9.95 14.38 3.56
N SER A 42 8.90 13.75 3.03
CA SER A 42 9.07 12.90 1.86
C SER A 42 9.29 13.76 0.61
N ILE A 43 10.31 13.41 -0.16
CA ILE A 43 10.64 14.06 -1.43
C ILE A 43 9.49 13.84 -2.42
N LYS A 44 9.13 14.86 -3.20
CA LYS A 44 7.97 14.81 -4.11
C LYS A 44 8.38 14.45 -5.53
N ASN A 45 7.38 14.05 -6.31
CA ASN A 45 7.47 13.78 -7.75
C ASN A 45 8.56 12.77 -8.18
N LEU A 46 8.97 11.89 -7.27
CA LEU A 46 9.84 10.77 -7.62
C LEU A 46 9.13 9.76 -8.51
N LYS A 47 9.85 9.22 -9.49
CA LYS A 47 9.41 8.05 -10.26
C LYS A 47 9.86 6.80 -9.52
N ILE A 48 8.89 6.06 -9.00
CA ILE A 48 9.16 4.86 -8.20
C ILE A 48 8.43 3.67 -8.80
N THR A 49 9.18 2.66 -9.25
CA THR A 49 8.65 1.45 -9.88
C THR A 49 9.14 0.18 -9.22
N VAL A 50 8.35 -0.88 -9.30
CA VAL A 50 8.82 -2.24 -9.02
C VAL A 50 9.60 -2.75 -10.21
N VAL A 51 10.78 -3.33 -9.96
CA VAL A 51 11.66 -3.89 -10.97
C VAL A 51 12.06 -5.34 -10.66
N ASP A 52 12.43 -6.09 -11.69
CA ASP A 52 13.06 -7.41 -11.54
C ASP A 52 14.54 -7.31 -11.13
N SER A 53 15.19 -8.46 -10.94
CA SER A 53 16.60 -8.57 -10.55
C SER A 53 17.60 -7.93 -11.52
N VAL A 54 17.18 -7.60 -12.75
CA VAL A 54 18.01 -6.92 -13.75
C VAL A 54 17.57 -5.47 -13.99
N GLY A 55 16.65 -4.94 -13.18
CA GLY A 55 16.23 -3.54 -13.18
C GLY A 55 15.12 -3.19 -14.18
N ARG A 56 14.48 -4.18 -14.80
CA ARG A 56 13.35 -3.96 -15.73
C ARG A 56 12.06 -3.77 -14.96
N ASP A 57 11.25 -2.79 -15.38
CA ASP A 57 9.96 -2.50 -14.76
C ASP A 57 9.00 -3.70 -14.85
N ILE A 58 8.37 -4.05 -13.73
CA ILE A 58 7.38 -5.13 -13.67
C ILE A 58 6.04 -4.63 -14.17
N ILE A 59 5.49 -5.32 -15.17
CA ILE A 59 4.18 -5.00 -15.75
C ILE A 59 3.09 -5.83 -15.07
N ASN A 60 2.00 -5.17 -14.65
CA ASN A 60 0.83 -5.81 -14.05
C ASN A 60 -0.08 -6.46 -15.10
N ILE A 61 0.41 -7.52 -15.75
CA ILE A 61 -0.31 -8.21 -16.81
C ILE A 61 -1.56 -8.87 -16.23
N SER A 62 -2.72 -8.55 -16.79
CA SER A 62 -4.01 -9.15 -16.41
C SER A 62 -4.29 -9.13 -14.89
N ASN A 63 -3.86 -8.06 -14.20
CA ASN A 63 -4.05 -7.88 -12.75
C ASN A 63 -3.44 -8.98 -11.86
N VAL A 64 -2.38 -9.66 -12.33
CA VAL A 64 -1.73 -10.73 -11.57
C VAL A 64 -1.10 -10.24 -10.26
N TYR A 65 -0.62 -8.99 -10.23
CA TYR A 65 0.07 -8.42 -9.08
C TYR A 65 -0.70 -7.31 -8.37
N SER A 66 -1.64 -6.65 -9.05
CA SER A 66 -2.50 -5.62 -8.48
C SER A 66 -3.85 -5.62 -9.16
N PHE A 67 -4.91 -5.26 -8.44
CA PHE A 67 -6.24 -5.09 -9.00
C PHE A 67 -6.44 -3.75 -9.72
N LYS A 68 -5.40 -2.89 -9.77
CA LYS A 68 -5.39 -1.59 -10.44
C LYS A 68 -4.32 -1.53 -11.52
N ASP A 69 -4.49 -0.62 -12.47
CA ASP A 69 -3.51 -0.31 -13.52
C ASP A 69 -3.06 -1.54 -14.34
N VAL A 70 -4.04 -2.23 -14.92
CA VAL A 70 -3.81 -3.40 -15.79
C VAL A 70 -2.88 -3.06 -16.96
N ASN A 71 -1.93 -3.96 -17.24
CA ASN A 71 -0.97 -3.85 -18.34
C ASN A 71 -0.08 -2.59 -18.26
N ARG A 72 0.09 -2.03 -17.06
CA ARG A 72 1.00 -0.91 -16.79
C ARG A 72 2.10 -1.34 -15.82
N PRO A 73 3.22 -0.60 -15.76
CA PRO A 73 4.22 -0.77 -14.72
C PRO A 73 3.59 -0.66 -13.33
N LEU A 74 4.05 -1.49 -12.41
CA LEU A 74 3.75 -1.35 -10.98
C LEU A 74 4.47 -0.10 -10.44
N GLN A 75 3.75 1.01 -10.43
CA GLN A 75 4.28 2.32 -10.06
C GLN A 75 3.64 2.82 -8.77
N PHE A 76 4.46 3.34 -7.86
CA PHE A 76 3.99 3.93 -6.62
C PHE A 76 3.37 5.30 -6.88
N SER A 77 2.41 5.66 -6.05
CA SER A 77 1.77 6.98 -6.04
C SER A 77 1.98 7.65 -4.69
N SER A 78 2.21 8.97 -4.70
CA SER A 78 2.23 9.74 -3.46
C SER A 78 0.84 9.76 -2.85
N ASN A 79 0.77 9.59 -1.53
CA ASN A 79 -0.45 9.88 -0.80
C ASN A 79 -0.79 11.36 -0.92
N TYR A 80 -2.06 11.70 -0.71
CA TYR A 80 -2.53 13.06 -0.84
C TYR A 80 -3.51 13.41 0.29
N LYS A 81 -3.68 14.71 0.51
CA LYS A 81 -4.67 15.21 1.46
C LYS A 81 -6.03 15.34 0.79
N ILE A 82 -7.07 15.11 1.58
CA ILE A 82 -8.47 15.39 1.23
C ILE A 82 -9.07 16.41 2.20
N GLY A 83 -9.98 17.23 1.68
CA GLY A 83 -10.71 18.23 2.43
C GLY A 83 -12.02 17.71 3.05
N ASP A 84 -12.81 18.64 3.57
CA ASP A 84 -14.12 18.37 4.19
C ASP A 84 -15.12 17.68 3.24
N ASP A 85 -14.97 17.91 1.93
CA ASP A 85 -15.82 17.33 0.89
C ASP A 85 -15.31 15.98 0.37
N ASN A 86 -14.31 15.39 1.03
CA ASN A 86 -13.61 14.16 0.63
C ASN A 86 -12.93 14.21 -0.73
N LYS A 87 -12.74 15.39 -1.31
CA LYS A 87 -12.00 15.54 -2.56
C LYS A 87 -10.53 15.80 -2.28
N LYS A 88 -9.68 15.38 -3.23
CA LYS A 88 -8.25 15.66 -3.22
C LYS A 88 -8.04 17.18 -3.19
N LEU A 89 -7.23 17.64 -2.25
CA LEU A 89 -6.78 19.03 -2.19
C LEU A 89 -5.69 19.25 -3.24
N ALA A 90 -5.71 20.41 -3.88
CA ALA A 90 -4.58 20.86 -4.68
C ALA A 90 -3.37 21.13 -3.78
N ASP A 91 -2.17 21.05 -4.34
CA ASP A 91 -0.94 21.26 -3.58
C ASP A 91 -0.92 22.69 -3.00
N GLY A 92 -0.69 22.80 -1.70
CA GLY A 92 -0.71 24.07 -0.96
C GLY A 92 -2.09 24.64 -0.64
N ALA A 93 -3.19 23.99 -1.06
CA ALA A 93 -4.54 24.42 -0.70
C ALA A 93 -4.85 24.10 0.78
N THR A 94 -5.49 25.04 1.46
CA THR A 94 -5.90 24.89 2.87
C THR A 94 -7.40 24.60 2.98
N ALA A 95 -7.77 23.64 3.83
CA ALA A 95 -9.16 23.35 4.17
C ALA A 95 -9.41 23.48 5.68
N THR A 96 -10.68 23.57 6.10
CA THR A 96 -11.02 23.64 7.54
C THR A 96 -10.61 22.37 8.25
N LYS A 97 -10.77 21.21 7.59
CA LYS A 97 -10.17 19.95 8.01
C LYS A 97 -9.38 19.34 6.87
N GLU A 98 -8.15 18.96 7.18
CA GLU A 98 -7.27 18.25 6.28
C GLU A 98 -6.96 16.87 6.85
N ARG A 99 -7.07 15.84 6.03
CA ARG A 99 -6.66 14.48 6.40
C ARG A 99 -6.00 13.78 5.24
N TRP A 100 -5.09 12.87 5.54
CA TRP A 100 -4.49 11.99 4.55
C TRP A 100 -5.54 11.02 4.01
N PHE A 101 -5.55 10.81 2.68
CA PHE A 101 -6.44 9.86 2.04
C PHE A 101 -6.20 8.44 2.55
N PHE A 102 -4.93 8.06 2.70
CA PHE A 102 -4.52 6.88 3.47
C PHE A 102 -3.96 7.31 4.83
N PRO A 103 -4.74 7.26 5.93
CA PRO A 103 -4.30 7.75 7.25
C PRO A 103 -3.08 7.02 7.83
N PHE A 104 -2.92 5.74 7.51
CA PHE A 104 -1.81 4.92 8.00
C PHE A 104 -0.48 5.23 7.29
N ALA A 105 -0.53 5.76 6.07
CA ALA A 105 0.64 6.03 5.24
C ALA A 105 1.13 7.47 5.40
N LYS A 106 0.24 8.43 5.71
CA LYS A 106 0.59 9.86 5.84
C LYS A 106 1.34 10.38 4.60
N ASP A 107 2.42 11.14 4.75
CA ASP A 107 3.17 11.75 3.66
C ASP A 107 4.19 10.79 3.04
N THR A 108 3.72 9.73 2.39
CA THR A 108 4.58 8.68 1.83
C THR A 108 4.10 8.25 0.44
N TYR A 109 4.89 7.39 -0.20
CA TYR A 109 4.49 6.69 -1.42
C TYR A 109 3.83 5.36 -1.09
N LEU A 110 2.87 4.95 -1.90
CA LEU A 110 2.18 3.67 -1.75
C LEU A 110 1.90 2.99 -3.08
N LEU A 111 1.97 1.66 -3.06
CA LEU A 111 1.55 0.78 -4.14
C LEU A 111 0.58 -0.24 -3.60
N SER A 112 -0.59 -0.35 -4.23
CA SER A 112 -1.57 -1.41 -3.96
C SER A 112 -1.18 -2.66 -4.74
N VAL A 113 -1.07 -3.79 -4.08
CA VAL A 113 -0.77 -5.11 -4.66
C VAL A 113 -1.76 -6.17 -4.14
N SER A 114 -1.82 -7.33 -4.78
CA SER A 114 -2.53 -8.47 -4.21
C SER A 114 -1.81 -8.98 -2.95
N ASN A 115 -2.53 -9.62 -2.05
CA ASN A 115 -1.95 -10.25 -0.86
C ASN A 115 -1.03 -11.45 -1.19
N THR A 116 -1.10 -11.97 -2.42
CA THR A 116 -0.23 -13.03 -2.96
C THR A 116 0.98 -12.49 -3.72
N PHE A 117 1.18 -11.18 -3.77
CA PHE A 117 2.31 -10.57 -4.46
C PHE A 117 3.65 -11.12 -3.95
N PRO A 118 4.51 -11.68 -4.83
CA PRO A 118 5.74 -12.33 -4.42
C PRO A 118 6.87 -11.30 -4.22
N ALA A 119 6.73 -10.46 -3.18
CA ALA A 119 7.61 -9.33 -2.91
C ALA A 119 9.11 -9.69 -2.92
N ASP A 120 9.49 -10.83 -2.35
CA ASP A 120 10.90 -11.28 -2.26
C ASP A 120 11.60 -11.51 -3.62
N ARG A 121 10.85 -11.50 -4.74
CA ARG A 121 11.40 -11.66 -6.10
C ARG A 121 11.72 -10.34 -6.80
N PHE A 122 11.37 -9.22 -6.18
CA PHE A 122 11.40 -7.91 -6.82
C PHE A 122 12.15 -6.88 -5.99
N MET A 123 12.45 -5.75 -6.62
CA MET A 123 13.05 -4.60 -6.00
C MET A 123 12.20 -3.36 -6.30
N VAL A 124 12.40 -2.30 -5.52
CA VAL A 124 11.89 -0.97 -5.83
C VAL A 124 13.04 -0.13 -6.35
N LYS A 125 12.83 0.51 -7.49
CA LYS A 125 13.73 1.50 -8.07
C LYS A 125 13.14 2.88 -7.84
N VAL A 126 13.92 3.77 -7.22
CA VAL A 126 13.55 5.16 -6.93
C VAL A 126 14.40 6.07 -7.80
N GLU A 127 13.77 6.87 -8.64
CA GLU A 127 14.41 7.79 -9.58
C GLU A 127 13.91 9.22 -9.33
N ASP A 128 14.84 10.15 -9.21
CA ASP A 128 14.55 11.59 -9.21
C ASP A 128 14.50 12.10 -10.65
N ILE A 129 13.29 12.37 -11.13
CA ILE A 129 13.03 12.84 -12.49
C ILE A 129 12.92 14.36 -12.59
N ASP A 130 12.69 15.03 -11.46
CA ASP A 130 12.36 16.45 -11.36
C ASP A 130 13.43 17.22 -10.55
N GLY A 131 14.68 16.74 -10.56
CA GLY A 131 15.81 17.23 -9.74
C GLY A 131 15.83 18.74 -9.44
N PRO A 132 15.61 19.66 -10.39
CA PRO A 132 15.52 21.10 -10.10
C PRO A 132 14.46 21.47 -9.04
N ASP A 133 13.26 20.88 -9.11
CA ASP A 133 12.15 21.14 -8.18
C ASP A 133 12.41 20.51 -6.80
N ASN A 134 13.28 19.50 -6.75
CA ASN A 134 13.76 18.84 -5.53
C ASN A 134 15.00 19.53 -4.92
N GLY A 135 15.42 20.67 -5.47
CA GLY A 135 16.57 21.44 -5.01
C GLY A 135 17.93 20.80 -5.35
N GLY A 136 17.98 20.00 -6.42
CA GLY A 136 19.13 19.23 -6.87
C GLY A 136 18.76 17.77 -7.15
N LYS A 137 19.61 17.06 -7.91
CA LYS A 137 19.35 15.68 -8.32
C LYS A 137 19.79 14.68 -7.25
N PHE A 138 18.92 13.71 -6.95
CA PHE A 138 19.24 12.57 -6.11
C PHE A 138 19.73 11.37 -6.94
N LYS A 139 20.62 10.57 -6.35
CA LYS A 139 21.07 9.30 -6.94
C LYS A 139 19.91 8.31 -7.02
N THR A 140 19.85 7.55 -8.12
CA THR A 140 18.95 6.40 -8.24
C THR A 140 19.32 5.34 -7.22
N VAL A 141 18.34 4.86 -6.47
CA VAL A 141 18.52 3.74 -5.53
C VAL A 141 17.62 2.58 -5.92
N THR A 142 18.09 1.36 -5.68
CA THR A 142 17.31 0.13 -5.87
C THR A 142 17.36 -0.69 -4.59
N ILE A 143 16.19 -1.03 -4.04
CA ILE A 143 16.05 -1.67 -2.73
C ILE A 143 15.26 -2.95 -2.87
N PRO A 144 15.74 -4.10 -2.36
CA PRO A 144 14.99 -5.35 -2.41
C PRO A 144 13.72 -5.26 -1.58
N LEU A 145 12.64 -5.81 -2.11
CA LEU A 145 11.39 -5.98 -1.38
C LEU A 145 11.42 -7.29 -0.59
N ASN A 146 10.65 -7.32 0.49
CA ASN A 146 10.37 -8.52 1.25
C ASN A 146 8.88 -8.68 1.52
N SER A 147 8.42 -9.92 1.68
CA SER A 147 7.06 -10.26 2.13
C SER A 147 6.61 -9.55 3.42
N TYR A 148 7.52 -9.17 4.33
CA TYR A 148 7.18 -8.39 5.53
C TYR A 148 6.93 -6.91 5.25
N ASN A 149 7.30 -6.39 4.07
CA ASN A 149 7.02 -5.00 3.68
C ASN A 149 5.56 -4.77 3.22
N MET A 150 4.76 -5.83 3.13
CA MET A 150 3.37 -5.76 2.70
C MET A 150 2.44 -5.51 3.91
N TYR A 151 1.79 -4.34 3.89
CA TYR A 151 0.77 -3.93 4.84
C TYR A 151 -0.54 -4.64 4.55
N ILE A 152 -1.06 -5.34 5.55
CA ILE A 152 -2.40 -5.93 5.51
C ILE A 152 -3.29 -5.07 6.41
N LEU A 153 -4.37 -4.52 5.84
CA LEU A 153 -5.27 -3.59 6.54
C LEU A 153 -6.45 -4.29 7.22
N CYS A 154 -6.79 -5.51 6.80
CA CYS A 154 -7.91 -6.26 7.36
C CYS A 154 -7.45 -7.07 8.58
N SER A 155 -8.09 -6.89 9.74
CA SER A 155 -7.67 -7.50 11.01
C SER A 155 -7.59 -9.04 10.93
N ASN A 156 -8.60 -9.68 10.36
CA ASN A 156 -8.65 -11.14 10.21
C ASN A 156 -7.52 -11.66 9.32
N GLU A 157 -7.24 -10.99 8.20
CA GLU A 157 -6.10 -11.34 7.33
C GLU A 157 -4.76 -11.06 8.02
N SER A 158 -4.68 -9.98 8.80
CA SER A 158 -3.48 -9.62 9.56
C SER A 158 -3.17 -10.65 10.65
N ASP A 159 -4.19 -11.19 11.31
CA ASP A 159 -4.05 -12.23 12.34
C ASP A 159 -3.64 -13.58 11.71
N GLN A 160 -4.24 -13.94 10.57
CA GLN A 160 -3.84 -15.12 9.81
C GLN A 160 -2.41 -15.01 9.27
N ALA A 161 -2.02 -13.84 8.77
CA ALA A 161 -0.66 -13.57 8.35
C ALA A 161 0.31 -13.57 9.55
N ALA A 162 -0.11 -13.03 10.69
CA ALA A 162 0.68 -13.03 11.92
C ALA A 162 0.93 -14.44 12.46
N ALA A 163 -0.05 -15.33 12.35
CA ALA A 163 0.10 -16.74 12.72
C ALA A 163 1.10 -17.48 11.81
N LYS A 164 1.19 -17.12 10.53
CA LYS A 164 2.07 -17.78 9.54
C LYS A 164 3.48 -17.21 9.49
N PHE A 165 3.64 -15.91 9.70
CA PHE A 165 4.88 -15.18 9.44
C PHE A 165 5.39 -14.37 10.65
N GLY A 166 4.72 -14.48 11.81
CA GLY A 166 4.91 -13.57 12.94
C GLY A 166 4.21 -12.23 12.71
N ARG A 167 4.03 -11.42 13.77
CA ARG A 167 3.39 -10.10 13.67
C ARG A 167 4.10 -9.25 12.61
N LYS A 168 3.50 -9.13 11.41
CA LYS A 168 3.96 -8.19 10.40
C LYS A 168 3.86 -6.79 10.99
N MET A 169 4.99 -6.13 11.15
CA MET A 169 5.00 -4.74 11.54
C MET A 169 4.74 -3.93 10.29
N ASN A 170 3.50 -3.43 10.17
CA ASN A 170 3.08 -2.46 9.16
C ASN A 170 3.92 -1.17 9.31
N ARG A 171 5.15 -1.18 8.79
CA ARG A 171 6.14 -0.10 8.86
C ARG A 171 6.64 0.25 7.46
N PRO A 172 6.77 1.56 7.14
CA PRO A 172 7.20 1.95 5.81
C PRO A 172 8.62 1.44 5.58
N ILE A 173 8.95 1.15 4.32
CA ILE A 173 10.34 0.98 3.94
C ILE A 173 10.96 2.38 3.98
N ASP A 174 11.95 2.52 4.84
CA ASP A 174 12.73 3.74 4.96
C ASP A 174 13.74 3.82 3.80
N VAL A 175 13.67 4.90 3.01
CA VAL A 175 14.50 5.12 1.83
C VAL A 175 15.16 6.49 1.93
N VAL A 176 16.42 6.48 2.32
CA VAL A 176 17.24 7.69 2.39
C VAL A 176 17.91 7.93 1.05
N LEU A 177 17.64 9.08 0.43
CA LEU A 177 18.29 9.50 -0.80
C LEU A 177 19.53 10.37 -0.54
N GLU A 178 20.59 10.10 -1.30
CA GLU A 178 21.80 10.91 -1.38
C GLU A 178 21.78 11.80 -2.61
N ARG A 179 22.35 13.01 -2.50
CA ARG A 179 22.55 13.91 -3.64
C ARG A 179 23.65 13.37 -4.56
N GLU A 180 23.52 13.66 -5.85
CA GLU A 180 24.58 13.43 -6.86
C GLU A 180 25.79 14.33 -6.66
#